data_AF-A0AAE0EMD8-F1
#
_entry.id   AF-A0AAE0EMD8-F1
#
_cell.length_a   1.000
_cell.length_b   1.000
_cell.length_c   1.000
_cell.angle_alpha   90.00
_cell.angle_beta   90.00
_cell.angle_gamma   90.00
#
_symmetry.space_group_name_H-M   'P 1'
#
loop_
_entity.id
_entity.type
_entity.pdbx_description
1 polymer ?
#
loop_
_entity_poly.entity_id
_entity_poly.type
_entity_poly.pdbx_seq_one_letter_code
_entity_poly.pdbx_strand_id
1 'polypeptide(L)'
;MNNVEAARVMNVLEDALANLRLISLVTQGALDSVEELEDVVGPELAGELMDHRTATSKVAIEGSEVLTSNTNSVCRTLRKNPHLESKLAQLFHDSRSQGMLNFIHTLEKVKTTTYKRLTTTVEEENSERDHFEEVCKREEKAGKERQSLEQQLRVERRERQKQLNHMTEMENRSITELEQIKATSVHVAKRLEEDAEATRESDKTTFQERDGKLVTEVTKLKGDLTNVQGKNRDDEGLLRKKKTKSEQEVGNWLTEYDKDMFSKEKALQEEKAVYEEVKQQLGEYEEEYRKLRDEAEAAAEKERKKAEEKARIEERQRKMDQAAVTIQKAWRTHSTTTGKGAEDTGKGKKGKKGKGKKKK
;
A
#
# COMPACT_ATOMS: atom_id res chain seq x y z
N MET A 1 112.90 28.84 -1.08
CA MET A 1 113.97 28.49 -2.05
C MET A 1 114.21 29.69 -2.94
N ASN A 2 115.47 30.03 -3.19
CA ASN A 2 115.83 31.26 -3.89
C ASN A 2 115.29 31.23 -5.33
N ASN A 3 114.47 32.21 -5.68
CA ASN A 3 113.89 32.43 -7.02
C ASN A 3 114.93 32.27 -8.16
N VAL A 4 116.19 32.59 -7.87
CA VAL A 4 117.34 32.42 -8.77
C VAL A 4 117.62 30.96 -9.16
N GLU A 5 117.51 30.01 -8.24
CA GLU A 5 117.73 28.58 -8.53
C GLU A 5 116.56 28.01 -9.34
N ALA A 6 115.33 28.42 -9.01
CA ALA A 6 114.15 28.06 -9.79
C ALA A 6 114.25 28.60 -11.24
N ALA A 7 114.65 29.86 -11.42
CA ALA A 7 114.88 30.45 -12.73
C ALA A 7 115.98 29.71 -13.52
N ARG A 8 117.08 29.31 -12.86
CA ARG A 8 118.15 28.52 -13.51
C ARG A 8 117.65 27.15 -13.99
N VAL A 9 116.93 26.41 -13.15
CA VAL A 9 116.37 25.10 -13.51
C VAL A 9 115.37 25.24 -14.66
N MET A 10 114.52 26.27 -14.63
CA MET A 10 113.55 26.54 -15.69
C MET A 10 114.21 26.90 -17.02
N ASN A 11 115.27 27.71 -17.00
CA ASN A 11 116.03 28.05 -18.20
C ASN A 11 116.68 26.81 -18.84
N VAL A 12 117.19 25.87 -18.03
CA VAL A 12 117.75 24.61 -18.53
C VAL A 12 116.65 23.73 -19.15
N LEU A 13 115.48 23.62 -18.52
CA LEU A 13 114.35 22.86 -19.07
C LEU A 13 113.80 23.50 -20.35
N GLU A 14 113.80 24.82 -20.45
CA GLU A 14 113.41 25.55 -21.66
C GLU A 14 114.40 25.34 -22.81
N ASP A 15 115.70 25.42 -22.55
CA ASP A 15 116.73 25.20 -23.55
C ASP A 15 116.73 23.75 -24.05
N ALA A 16 116.53 22.78 -23.14
CA ALA A 16 116.36 21.37 -23.47
C ALA A 16 115.12 21.13 -24.34
N LEU A 17 113.97 21.72 -23.98
CA LEU A 17 112.74 21.63 -24.78
C LEU A 17 112.90 22.27 -26.16
N ALA A 18 113.57 23.42 -26.25
CA ALA A 18 113.86 24.07 -27.52
C ALA A 18 114.74 23.20 -28.42
N ASN A 19 115.81 22.60 -27.88
CA ASN A 19 116.64 21.64 -28.63
C ASN A 19 115.86 20.41 -29.07
N LEU A 20 115.05 19.82 -28.18
CA LEU A 20 114.23 18.64 -28.52
C LEU A 20 113.20 18.94 -29.61
N ARG A 21 112.60 20.13 -29.62
CA ARG A 21 111.69 20.57 -30.69
C ARG A 21 112.42 20.65 -32.03
N LEU A 22 113.61 21.22 -32.07
CA LEU A 22 114.43 21.31 -33.28
C LEU A 22 114.86 19.93 -33.79
N ILE A 23 115.38 19.08 -32.91
CA ILE A 23 115.79 17.71 -33.24
C ILE A 23 114.61 16.88 -33.72
N SER A 24 113.41 17.12 -33.18
CA SER A 24 112.22 16.39 -33.61
C SER A 24 111.83 16.66 -35.07
N LEU A 25 112.32 17.73 -35.69
CA LEU A 25 112.16 18.03 -37.12
C LEU A 25 113.18 17.27 -38.00
N VAL A 26 114.27 16.79 -37.40
CA VAL A 26 115.27 15.93 -38.05
C VAL A 26 114.73 14.50 -38.07
N THR A 27 113.76 14.27 -38.94
CA THR A 27 113.11 12.96 -39.13
C THR A 27 113.96 12.05 -40.02
N GLN A 28 113.71 10.73 -40.02
CA GLN A 28 114.39 9.82 -40.93
C GLN A 28 114.15 10.18 -42.40
N GLY A 29 112.93 10.61 -42.74
CA GLY A 29 112.63 11.13 -44.08
C GLY A 29 113.42 12.40 -44.44
N ALA A 30 113.64 13.30 -43.48
CA ALA A 30 114.50 14.47 -43.69
C ALA A 30 115.98 14.08 -43.89
N LEU A 31 116.46 13.02 -43.23
CA LEU A 31 117.82 12.51 -43.37
C LEU A 31 118.01 11.69 -44.66
N ASP A 32 116.97 11.02 -45.15
CA ASP A 32 117.03 10.23 -46.38
C ASP A 32 116.93 11.09 -47.64
N SER A 33 116.26 12.24 -47.58
CA SER A 33 116.10 13.21 -48.67
C SER A 33 117.07 14.40 -48.61
N VAL A 34 118.16 14.34 -47.85
CA VAL A 34 119.09 15.50 -47.65
C VAL A 34 119.68 16.03 -48.95
N GLU A 35 119.98 15.15 -49.90
CA GLU A 35 120.54 15.50 -51.22
C GLU A 35 119.53 16.32 -52.06
N GLU A 36 118.23 16.05 -51.92
CA GLU A 36 117.16 16.79 -52.60
C GLU A 36 116.79 18.09 -51.87
N LEU A 37 117.11 18.16 -50.57
CA LEU A 37 116.84 19.31 -49.71
C LEU A 37 117.97 20.36 -49.73
N GLU A 38 119.12 20.07 -50.35
CA GLU A 38 120.27 20.99 -50.39
C GLU A 38 119.92 22.34 -51.00
N ASP A 39 119.14 22.36 -52.09
CA ASP A 39 118.67 23.59 -52.75
C ASP A 39 117.68 24.40 -51.89
N VAL A 40 116.98 23.73 -50.96
CA VAL A 40 115.88 24.31 -50.16
C VAL A 40 116.38 24.82 -48.81
N VAL A 41 117.32 24.09 -48.23
CA VAL A 41 117.82 24.23 -46.86
C VAL A 41 119.24 24.84 -46.84
N GLY A 42 119.95 24.82 -47.96
CA GLY A 42 121.28 25.38 -48.15
C GLY A 42 122.40 24.37 -47.86
N PRO A 43 123.61 24.55 -48.44
CA PRO A 43 124.70 23.58 -48.39
C PRO A 43 125.27 23.39 -46.97
N GLU A 44 125.21 24.43 -46.13
CA GLU A 44 125.71 24.38 -44.74
C GLU A 44 124.90 23.40 -43.88
N LEU A 45 123.56 23.55 -43.86
CA LEU A 45 122.69 22.68 -43.08
C LEU A 45 122.49 21.31 -43.75
N ALA A 46 122.54 21.22 -45.08
CA ALA A 46 122.55 19.93 -45.78
C ALA A 46 123.80 19.11 -45.42
N GLY A 47 124.99 19.72 -45.40
CA GLY A 47 126.23 19.09 -44.95
C GLY A 47 126.13 18.60 -43.50
N GLU A 48 125.63 19.44 -42.59
CA GLU A 48 125.44 19.06 -41.19
C GLU A 48 124.41 17.92 -41.01
N LEU A 49 123.37 17.86 -41.85
CA LEU A 49 122.39 16.76 -41.84
C LEU A 49 122.97 15.46 -42.44
N MET A 50 123.84 15.53 -43.44
CA MET A 50 124.58 14.37 -43.95
C MET A 50 125.55 13.84 -42.88
N ASP A 51 126.27 14.72 -42.20
CA ASP A 51 127.15 14.39 -41.08
C ASP A 51 126.35 13.83 -39.90
N HIS A 52 125.14 14.34 -39.66
CA HIS A 52 124.23 13.78 -38.66
C HIS A 52 123.70 12.40 -39.07
N ARG A 53 123.37 12.18 -40.35
CA ARG A 53 122.92 10.87 -40.88
C ARG A 53 124.01 9.82 -40.76
N THR A 54 125.23 10.15 -41.16
CA THR A 54 126.39 9.26 -41.05
C THR A 54 126.69 8.95 -39.58
N ALA A 55 126.73 9.97 -38.71
CA ALA A 55 126.87 9.76 -37.27
C ALA A 55 125.75 8.90 -36.69
N THR A 56 124.49 9.09 -37.10
CA THR A 56 123.31 8.31 -36.66
C THR A 56 123.41 6.83 -37.07
N SER A 57 123.93 6.53 -38.26
CA SER A 57 124.15 5.14 -38.71
C SER A 57 125.31 4.44 -38.01
N LYS A 58 126.30 5.22 -37.51
CA LYS A 58 127.52 4.72 -36.87
C LYS A 58 127.56 4.85 -35.35
N VAL A 59 126.45 5.27 -34.71
CA VAL A 59 126.37 5.49 -33.25
C VAL A 59 126.83 4.29 -32.44
N ALA A 60 126.55 3.07 -32.92
CA ALA A 60 126.96 1.83 -32.26
C ALA A 60 128.49 1.58 -32.28
N ILE A 61 129.24 2.28 -33.13
CA ILE A 61 130.66 2.04 -33.42
C ILE A 61 131.53 3.23 -32.94
N GLU A 62 131.11 4.47 -33.16
CA GLU A 62 131.92 5.69 -32.91
C GLU A 62 131.56 6.43 -31.60
N GLY A 63 130.58 5.93 -30.83
CA GLY A 63 130.15 6.50 -29.55
C GLY A 63 129.20 7.70 -29.69
N SER A 64 128.51 8.05 -28.59
CA SER A 64 127.47 9.10 -28.58
C SER A 64 128.02 10.53 -28.65
N GLU A 65 129.32 10.74 -28.47
CA GLU A 65 129.94 12.07 -28.40
C GLU A 65 129.95 12.77 -29.77
N VAL A 66 130.28 12.03 -30.84
CA VAL A 66 130.25 12.53 -32.22
C VAL A 66 128.83 12.88 -32.64
N LEU A 67 127.86 12.01 -32.32
CA LEU A 67 126.44 12.29 -32.54
C LEU A 67 126.00 13.55 -31.80
N THR A 68 126.36 13.69 -30.53
CA THR A 68 125.98 14.86 -29.71
C THR A 68 126.57 16.15 -30.26
N SER A 69 127.83 16.13 -30.72
CA SER A 69 128.46 17.29 -31.38
C SER A 69 127.73 17.68 -32.67
N ASN A 70 127.38 16.69 -33.50
CA ASN A 70 126.68 16.91 -34.76
C ASN A 70 125.23 17.38 -34.54
N THR A 71 124.50 16.77 -33.60
CA THR A 71 123.16 17.20 -33.19
C THR A 71 123.17 18.63 -32.64
N ASN A 72 124.20 19.00 -31.87
CA ASN A 72 124.36 20.36 -31.38
C ASN A 72 124.72 21.36 -32.50
N SER A 73 125.51 20.94 -33.51
CA SER A 73 125.78 21.77 -34.69
C SER A 73 124.50 22.05 -35.46
N VAL A 74 123.74 21.00 -35.79
CA VAL A 74 122.43 21.10 -36.46
C VAL A 74 121.47 22.00 -35.67
N CYS A 75 121.35 21.83 -34.34
CA CYS A 75 120.52 22.69 -33.51
C CYS A 75 121.00 24.15 -33.49
N ARG A 76 122.30 24.40 -33.47
CA ARG A 76 122.86 25.77 -33.51
C ARG A 76 122.58 26.45 -34.85
N THR A 77 122.73 25.73 -35.96
CA THR A 77 122.50 26.24 -37.31
C THR A 77 121.00 26.51 -37.55
N LEU A 78 120.12 25.62 -37.09
CA LEU A 78 118.67 25.84 -37.10
C LEU A 78 118.25 27.03 -36.23
N ARG A 79 118.85 27.20 -35.04
CA ARG A 79 118.59 28.36 -34.17
C ARG A 79 119.05 29.69 -34.78
N LYS A 80 120.19 29.69 -35.48
CA LYS A 80 120.71 30.89 -36.16
C LYS A 80 119.87 31.29 -37.38
N ASN A 81 119.20 30.32 -38.01
CA ASN A 81 118.41 30.51 -39.23
C ASN A 81 116.95 30.04 -39.07
N PRO A 82 116.07 30.81 -38.38
CA PRO A 82 114.69 30.39 -38.07
C PRO A 82 113.81 30.09 -39.29
N HIS A 83 114.13 30.66 -40.46
CA HIS A 83 113.41 30.35 -41.70
C HIS A 83 113.64 28.90 -42.17
N LEU A 84 114.79 28.31 -41.86
CA LEU A 84 115.11 26.92 -42.20
C LEU A 84 114.34 25.94 -41.31
N GLU A 85 114.22 26.24 -40.01
CA GLU A 85 113.36 25.51 -39.09
C GLU A 85 111.90 25.48 -39.58
N SER A 86 111.35 26.63 -39.96
CA SER A 86 109.97 26.72 -40.45
C SER A 86 109.74 25.92 -41.73
N LYS A 87 110.71 25.93 -42.66
CA LYS A 87 110.67 25.11 -43.88
C LYS A 87 110.71 23.62 -43.57
N LEU A 88 111.62 23.16 -42.70
CA LEU A 88 111.68 21.76 -42.27
C LEU A 88 110.42 21.32 -41.53
N ALA A 89 109.87 22.21 -40.70
CA ALA A 89 108.60 21.97 -40.03
C ALA A 89 107.46 21.80 -41.03
N GLN A 90 107.39 22.59 -42.11
CA GLN A 90 106.35 22.44 -43.13
C GLN A 90 106.49 21.14 -43.94
N LEU A 91 107.72 20.74 -44.28
CA LEU A 91 107.97 19.56 -45.12
C LEU A 91 107.84 18.25 -44.34
N PHE A 92 108.26 18.23 -43.08
CA PHE A 92 108.39 17.01 -42.28
C PHE A 92 107.50 16.99 -41.04
N HIS A 93 106.49 17.88 -40.96
CA HIS A 93 105.54 17.93 -39.84
C HIS A 93 104.97 16.56 -39.49
N ASP A 94 104.50 15.84 -40.51
CA ASP A 94 103.78 14.57 -40.38
C ASP A 94 104.71 13.36 -40.28
N SER A 95 106.02 13.58 -40.48
CA SER A 95 107.06 12.54 -40.36
C SER A 95 107.69 12.47 -38.97
N ARG A 96 107.22 13.31 -38.02
CA ARG A 96 107.73 13.36 -36.65
C ARG A 96 107.32 12.11 -35.89
N SER A 97 108.28 11.48 -35.20
CA SER A 97 108.00 10.29 -34.39
C SER A 97 107.04 10.61 -33.24
N GLN A 98 105.95 9.82 -33.12
CA GLN A 98 104.99 9.95 -32.03
C GLN A 98 105.65 9.80 -30.65
N GLY A 99 106.71 8.98 -30.55
CA GLY A 99 107.49 8.85 -29.32
C GLY A 99 108.18 10.14 -28.90
N MET A 100 108.75 10.87 -29.88
CA MET A 100 109.39 12.17 -29.64
C MET A 100 108.37 13.26 -29.28
N LEU A 101 107.21 13.28 -29.96
CA LEU A 101 106.12 14.22 -29.65
C LEU A 101 105.56 14.00 -28.25
N ASN A 102 105.32 12.74 -27.86
CA ASN A 102 104.89 12.39 -26.51
C ASN A 102 105.94 12.79 -25.47
N PHE A 103 107.23 12.58 -25.76
CA PHE A 103 108.32 12.98 -24.88
C PHE A 103 108.35 14.50 -24.66
N ILE A 104 108.28 15.29 -25.74
CA ILE A 104 108.19 16.76 -25.67
C ILE A 104 106.99 17.19 -24.81
N HIS A 105 105.80 16.61 -25.04
CA HIS A 105 104.60 16.92 -24.25
C HIS A 105 104.74 16.55 -22.76
N THR A 106 105.33 15.40 -22.46
CA THR A 106 105.60 15.01 -21.06
C THR A 106 106.60 15.94 -20.41
N LEU A 107 107.65 16.36 -21.12
CA LEU A 107 108.66 17.27 -20.60
C LEU A 107 108.09 18.68 -20.40
N GLU A 108 107.15 19.13 -21.26
CA GLU A 108 106.37 20.35 -21.05
C GLU A 108 105.53 20.26 -19.78
N LYS A 109 104.85 19.13 -19.52
CA LYS A 109 104.10 18.90 -18.27
C LYS A 109 105.01 18.86 -17.04
N VAL A 110 106.19 18.25 -17.16
CA VAL A 110 107.19 18.24 -16.08
C VAL A 110 107.68 19.66 -15.82
N LYS A 111 107.95 20.45 -16.86
CA LYS A 111 108.31 21.87 -16.74
C LYS A 111 107.23 22.64 -15.98
N THR A 112 105.96 22.55 -16.37
CA THR A 112 104.88 23.29 -15.70
C THR A 112 104.67 22.85 -14.26
N THR A 113 104.75 21.54 -13.99
CA THR A 113 104.64 20.99 -12.62
C THR A 113 105.82 21.42 -11.76
N THR A 114 107.04 21.37 -12.29
CA THR A 114 108.26 21.76 -11.58
C THR A 114 108.26 23.26 -11.30
N TYR A 115 107.82 24.08 -12.27
CA TYR A 115 107.61 25.51 -12.05
C TYR A 115 106.65 25.74 -10.89
N LYS A 116 105.44 25.15 -10.95
CA LYS A 116 104.44 25.28 -9.88
C LYS A 116 105.06 24.93 -8.53
N ARG A 117 105.72 23.78 -8.40
CA ARG A 117 106.33 23.32 -7.13
C ARG A 117 107.47 24.21 -6.62
N LEU A 118 108.26 24.80 -7.52
CA LEU A 118 109.36 25.70 -7.17
C LEU A 118 108.88 27.11 -6.82
N THR A 119 107.70 27.51 -7.32
CA THR A 119 107.09 28.81 -7.04
C THR A 119 106.08 28.79 -5.91
N THR A 120 105.47 27.64 -5.61
CA THR A 120 104.55 27.49 -4.47
C THR A 120 105.32 27.56 -3.16
N THR A 121 104.85 28.42 -2.27
CA THR A 121 105.40 28.51 -0.92
C THR A 121 104.87 27.39 -0.04
N VAL A 122 105.58 27.10 1.06
CA VAL A 122 105.14 26.13 2.07
C VAL A 122 103.82 26.57 2.71
N GLU A 123 103.60 27.89 2.84
CA GLU A 123 102.36 28.45 3.37
C GLU A 123 101.18 28.24 2.40
N GLU A 124 101.38 28.48 1.10
CA GLU A 124 100.37 28.19 0.08
C GLU A 124 100.05 26.69 0.01
N GLU A 125 101.05 25.81 0.06
CA GLU A 125 100.82 24.35 0.05
C GLU A 125 100.07 23.87 1.31
N ASN A 126 100.38 24.45 2.48
CA ASN A 126 99.63 24.17 3.71
C ASN A 126 98.18 24.68 3.60
N SER A 127 97.96 25.87 3.05
CA SER A 127 96.61 26.44 2.84
C SER A 127 95.77 25.60 1.85
N GLU A 128 96.37 25.16 0.74
CA GLU A 128 95.73 24.25 -0.21
C GLU A 128 95.32 22.93 0.47
N ARG A 129 96.19 22.37 1.32
CA ARG A 129 95.89 21.15 2.07
C ARG A 129 94.78 21.33 3.10
N ASP A 130 94.81 22.41 3.89
CA ASP A 130 93.81 22.68 4.92
C ASP A 130 92.43 22.92 4.29
N HIS A 131 92.40 23.64 3.16
CA HIS A 131 91.17 23.82 2.38
C HIS A 131 90.65 22.49 1.83
N PHE A 132 91.52 21.65 1.28
CA PHE A 132 91.15 20.32 0.81
C PHE A 132 90.54 19.47 1.94
N GLU A 133 91.14 19.48 3.13
CA GLU A 133 90.62 18.75 4.28
C GLU A 133 89.25 19.27 4.74
N GLU A 134 89.03 20.59 4.72
CA GLU A 134 87.73 21.19 5.01
C GLU A 134 86.66 20.74 3.99
N VAL A 135 86.99 20.75 2.70
CA VAL A 135 86.10 20.27 1.63
C VAL A 135 85.76 18.79 1.85
N CYS A 136 86.74 17.94 2.15
CA CYS A 136 86.50 16.53 2.44
C CYS A 136 85.57 16.34 3.65
N LYS A 137 85.78 17.09 4.75
CA LYS A 137 84.89 17.03 5.93
C LYS A 137 83.47 17.46 5.60
N ARG A 138 83.32 18.51 4.78
CA ARG A 138 82.02 19.00 4.33
C ARG A 138 81.31 17.99 3.43
N GLU A 139 82.04 17.37 2.51
CA GLU A 139 81.53 16.31 1.64
C GLU A 139 81.09 15.09 2.45
N GLU A 140 81.89 14.67 3.43
CA GLU A 140 81.53 13.54 4.31
C GLU A 140 80.25 13.84 5.10
N LYS A 141 80.12 15.05 5.66
CA LYS A 141 78.92 15.48 6.37
C LYS A 141 77.70 15.51 5.45
N ALA A 142 77.82 16.11 4.27
CA ALA A 142 76.75 16.14 3.26
C ALA A 142 76.37 14.72 2.80
N GLY A 143 77.36 13.82 2.68
CA GLY A 143 77.14 12.41 2.35
C GLY A 143 76.32 11.68 3.40
N LYS A 144 76.63 11.87 4.69
CA LYS A 144 75.86 11.31 5.81
C LYS A 144 74.44 11.89 5.86
N GLU A 145 74.28 13.19 5.67
CA GLU A 145 72.97 13.84 5.62
C GLU A 145 72.12 13.32 4.44
N ARG A 146 72.71 13.18 3.25
CA ARG A 146 72.05 12.59 2.08
C ARG A 146 71.59 11.15 2.36
N GLN A 147 72.45 10.31 2.93
CA GLN A 147 72.09 8.94 3.27
C GLN A 147 70.94 8.88 4.30
N SER A 148 70.96 9.76 5.31
CA SER A 148 69.89 9.87 6.30
C SER A 148 68.56 10.27 5.65
N LEU A 149 68.57 11.29 4.79
CA LEU A 149 67.38 11.76 4.07
C LEU A 149 66.84 10.70 3.09
N GLU A 150 67.72 10.00 2.38
CA GLU A 150 67.32 8.89 1.51
C GLU A 150 66.65 7.76 2.28
N GLN A 151 67.16 7.43 3.47
CA GLN A 151 66.57 6.43 4.34
C GLN A 151 65.21 6.89 4.88
N GLN A 152 65.09 8.14 5.33
CA GLN A 152 63.81 8.72 5.76
C GLN A 152 62.78 8.69 4.63
N LEU A 153 63.17 9.13 3.43
CA LEU A 153 62.33 9.11 2.24
C LEU A 153 61.86 7.68 1.91
N ARG A 154 62.74 6.69 2.03
CA ARG A 154 62.41 5.28 1.80
C ARG A 154 61.38 4.77 2.81
N VAL A 155 61.52 5.12 4.08
CA VAL A 155 60.57 4.74 5.14
C VAL A 155 59.22 5.41 4.92
N GLU A 156 59.21 6.72 4.67
CA GLU A 156 58.00 7.50 4.37
C GLU A 156 57.25 6.98 3.14
N ARG A 157 57.97 6.60 2.07
CA ARG A 157 57.36 5.98 0.89
C ARG A 157 56.71 4.64 1.21
N ARG A 158 57.39 3.79 2.00
CA ARG A 158 56.82 2.50 2.45
C ARG A 158 55.58 2.71 3.31
N GLU A 159 55.61 3.66 4.23
CA GLU A 159 54.48 3.90 5.13
C GLU A 159 53.28 4.48 4.38
N ARG A 160 53.49 5.45 3.48
CA ARG A 160 52.44 5.93 2.56
C ARG A 160 51.87 4.80 1.71
N GLN A 161 52.72 3.90 1.19
CA GLN A 161 52.23 2.77 0.40
C GLN A 161 51.36 1.81 1.22
N LYS A 162 51.71 1.54 2.49
CA LYS A 162 50.86 0.73 3.38
C LYS A 162 49.53 1.41 3.65
N GLN A 163 49.53 2.72 3.91
CA GLN A 163 48.31 3.49 4.13
C GLN A 163 47.43 3.48 2.88
N LEU A 164 48.01 3.67 1.69
CA LEU A 164 47.28 3.56 0.42
C LEU A 164 46.66 2.18 0.25
N ASN A 165 47.44 1.11 0.44
CA ASN A 165 46.92 -0.25 0.35
C ASN A 165 45.77 -0.50 1.34
N HIS A 166 45.91 -0.03 2.58
CA HIS A 166 44.86 -0.15 3.59
C HIS A 166 43.58 0.60 3.20
N MET A 167 43.71 1.84 2.70
CA MET A 167 42.58 2.62 2.22
C MET A 167 41.91 1.96 1.01
N THR A 168 42.69 1.43 0.06
CA THR A 168 42.16 0.68 -1.09
C THR A 168 41.44 -0.60 -0.65
N GLU A 169 41.93 -1.32 0.35
CA GLU A 169 41.22 -2.47 0.92
C GLU A 169 39.89 -2.06 1.57
N MET A 170 39.86 -0.96 2.33
CA MET A 170 38.64 -0.44 2.94
C MET A 170 37.63 0.05 1.89
N GLU A 171 38.10 0.70 0.84
CA GLU A 171 37.29 1.13 -0.29
C GLU A 171 36.65 -0.07 -0.98
N ASN A 172 37.43 -1.10 -1.31
CA ASN A 172 36.92 -2.31 -1.93
C ASN A 172 35.90 -3.03 -1.03
N ARG A 173 36.14 -3.11 0.28
CA ARG A 173 35.15 -3.68 1.24
C ARG A 173 33.85 -2.88 1.22
N SER A 174 33.95 -1.55 1.29
CA SER A 174 32.78 -0.66 1.25
C SER A 174 31.99 -0.79 -0.06
N ILE A 175 32.69 -0.94 -1.19
CA ILE A 175 32.06 -1.20 -2.50
C ILE A 175 31.30 -2.52 -2.47
N THR A 176 31.91 -3.61 -1.97
CA THR A 176 31.25 -4.92 -1.90
C THR A 176 30.04 -4.92 -0.95
N GLU A 177 30.14 -4.24 0.19
CA GLU A 177 29.03 -4.10 1.13
C GLU A 177 27.87 -3.31 0.50
N LEU A 178 28.16 -2.22 -0.23
CA LEU A 178 27.15 -1.46 -0.95
C LEU A 178 26.47 -2.27 -2.03
N GLU A 179 27.21 -3.08 -2.79
CA GLU A 179 26.64 -3.99 -3.79
C GLU A 179 25.74 -5.04 -3.15
N GLN A 180 26.16 -5.61 -2.03
CA GLN A 180 25.35 -6.57 -1.26
C GLN A 180 24.09 -5.93 -0.70
N ILE A 181 24.17 -4.72 -0.14
CA ILE A 181 23.01 -3.97 0.37
C ILE A 181 22.04 -3.65 -0.78
N LYS A 182 22.55 -3.24 -1.95
CA LYS A 182 21.70 -2.99 -3.13
C LYS A 182 21.00 -4.26 -3.58
N ALA A 183 21.73 -5.37 -3.72
CA ALA A 183 21.17 -6.65 -4.16
C ALA A 183 20.11 -7.18 -3.17
N THR A 184 20.40 -7.11 -1.86
CA THR A 184 19.46 -7.53 -0.81
C THR A 184 18.24 -6.62 -0.74
N SER A 185 18.41 -5.30 -0.86
CA SER A 185 17.30 -4.34 -0.91
C SER A 185 16.36 -4.60 -2.08
N VAL A 186 16.90 -4.82 -3.29
CA VAL A 186 16.10 -5.17 -4.47
C VAL A 186 15.34 -6.48 -4.26
N HIS A 187 16.01 -7.49 -3.70
CA HIS A 187 15.37 -8.77 -3.41
C HIS A 187 14.26 -8.63 -2.36
N VAL A 188 14.48 -7.87 -1.28
CA VAL A 188 13.48 -7.62 -0.24
C VAL A 188 12.30 -6.83 -0.80
N ALA A 189 12.54 -5.80 -1.61
CA ALA A 189 11.48 -5.02 -2.24
C ALA A 189 10.61 -5.90 -3.15
N LYS A 190 11.23 -6.72 -4.00
CA LYS A 190 10.51 -7.64 -4.88
C LYS A 190 9.67 -8.65 -4.10
N ARG A 191 10.26 -9.26 -3.06
CA ARG A 191 9.53 -10.21 -2.21
C ARG A 191 8.35 -9.55 -1.49
N LEU A 192 8.53 -8.33 -0.97
CA LEU A 192 7.46 -7.59 -0.32
C LEU A 192 6.31 -7.26 -1.29
N GLU A 193 6.64 -6.92 -2.54
CA GLU A 193 5.65 -6.69 -3.59
C GLU A 193 4.88 -7.97 -3.95
N GLU A 194 5.59 -9.10 -4.11
CA GLU A 194 4.97 -10.42 -4.34
C GLU A 194 4.06 -10.84 -3.17
N ASP A 195 4.52 -10.69 -1.92
CA ASP A 195 3.75 -11.01 -0.71
C ASP A 195 2.51 -10.10 -0.56
N ALA A 196 2.66 -8.80 -0.87
CA ALA A 196 1.56 -7.83 -0.84
C ALA A 196 0.51 -8.13 -1.90
N GLU A 197 0.92 -8.49 -3.12
CA GLU A 197 0.00 -8.82 -4.20
C GLU A 197 -0.73 -10.14 -3.95
N ALA A 198 -0.02 -11.15 -3.42
CA ALA A 198 -0.63 -12.41 -2.98
C ALA A 198 -1.69 -12.19 -1.89
N THR A 199 -1.39 -11.33 -0.92
CA THR A 199 -2.34 -10.96 0.15
C THR A 199 -3.55 -10.23 -0.43
N ARG A 200 -3.33 -9.25 -1.33
CA ARG A 200 -4.42 -8.51 -2.00
C ARG A 200 -5.35 -9.42 -2.79
N GLU A 201 -4.82 -10.36 -3.57
CA GLU A 201 -5.65 -11.27 -4.36
C GLU A 201 -6.41 -12.25 -3.47
N SER A 202 -5.79 -12.74 -2.39
CA SER A 202 -6.47 -13.53 -1.36
C SER A 202 -7.62 -12.75 -0.70
N ASP A 203 -7.38 -11.51 -0.30
CA ASP A 203 -8.42 -10.67 0.32
C ASP A 203 -9.55 -10.35 -0.65
N LYS A 204 -9.21 -10.05 -1.91
CA LYS A 204 -10.17 -9.79 -2.97
C LYS A 204 -11.05 -11.01 -3.25
N THR A 205 -10.46 -12.20 -3.38
CA THR A 205 -11.22 -13.44 -3.60
C THR A 205 -12.13 -13.75 -2.41
N THR A 206 -11.63 -13.67 -1.18
CA THR A 206 -12.47 -13.89 0.01
C THR A 206 -13.56 -12.83 0.18
N PHE A 207 -13.33 -11.59 -0.23
CA PHE A 207 -14.35 -10.54 -0.27
C PHE A 207 -15.42 -10.86 -1.32
N GLN A 208 -15.03 -11.20 -2.55
CA GLN A 208 -15.96 -11.56 -3.63
C GLN A 208 -16.82 -12.78 -3.26
N GLU A 209 -16.25 -13.78 -2.59
CA GLU A 209 -17.01 -14.93 -2.10
C GLU A 209 -18.05 -14.53 -1.04
N ARG A 210 -17.69 -13.63 -0.11
CA ARG A 210 -18.63 -13.13 0.92
C ARG A 210 -19.73 -12.27 0.30
N ASP A 211 -19.37 -11.39 -0.61
CA ASP A 211 -20.33 -10.55 -1.34
C ASP A 211 -21.31 -11.42 -2.14
N GLY A 212 -20.80 -12.42 -2.87
CA GLY A 212 -21.64 -13.40 -3.57
C GLY A 212 -22.61 -14.13 -2.64
N LYS A 213 -22.15 -14.59 -1.47
CA LYS A 213 -23.03 -15.21 -0.45
C LYS A 213 -24.11 -14.25 0.03
N LEU A 214 -23.76 -13.02 0.38
CA LEU A 214 -24.72 -12.00 0.83
C LEU A 214 -25.74 -11.65 -0.25
N VAL A 215 -25.32 -11.52 -1.51
CA VAL A 215 -26.22 -11.29 -2.65
C VAL A 215 -27.20 -12.45 -2.83
N THR A 216 -26.73 -13.70 -2.72
CA THR A 216 -27.63 -14.86 -2.79
C THR A 216 -28.62 -14.91 -1.63
N GLU A 217 -28.21 -14.53 -0.42
CA GLU A 217 -29.09 -14.48 0.75
C GLU A 217 -30.14 -13.36 0.61
N VAL A 218 -29.72 -12.17 0.17
CA VAL A 218 -30.64 -11.04 -0.08
C VAL A 218 -31.66 -11.39 -1.16
N THR A 219 -31.24 -12.03 -2.25
CA THR A 219 -32.17 -12.44 -3.32
C THR A 219 -33.14 -13.52 -2.83
N LYS A 220 -32.67 -14.49 -2.05
CA LYS A 220 -33.53 -15.50 -1.41
C LYS A 220 -34.54 -14.86 -0.45
N LEU A 221 -34.11 -14.02 0.48
CA LEU A 221 -34.98 -13.35 1.45
C LEU A 221 -36.02 -12.46 0.76
N LYS A 222 -35.64 -11.76 -0.32
CA LYS A 222 -36.59 -11.01 -1.15
C LYS A 222 -37.64 -11.92 -1.78
N GLY A 223 -37.24 -13.07 -2.32
CA GLY A 223 -38.17 -14.08 -2.86
C GLY A 223 -39.08 -14.68 -1.80
N ASP A 224 -38.55 -14.99 -0.62
CA ASP A 224 -39.34 -15.50 0.50
C ASP A 224 -40.36 -14.45 0.97
N LEU A 225 -39.97 -13.18 1.04
CA LEU A 225 -40.86 -12.08 1.40
C LEU A 225 -42.01 -11.92 0.40
N THR A 226 -41.73 -11.93 -0.91
CA THR A 226 -42.78 -11.81 -1.94
C THR A 226 -43.73 -13.00 -1.90
N ASN A 227 -43.22 -14.21 -1.65
CA ASN A 227 -44.03 -15.41 -1.48
C ASN A 227 -44.95 -15.32 -0.25
N VAL A 228 -44.43 -14.90 0.91
CA VAL A 228 -45.23 -14.71 2.12
C VAL A 228 -46.29 -13.62 1.93
N GLN A 229 -45.94 -12.50 1.29
CA GLN A 229 -46.89 -11.45 0.95
C GLN A 229 -48.00 -11.96 0.02
N GLY A 230 -47.65 -12.79 -0.98
CA GLY A 230 -48.61 -13.43 -1.88
C GLY A 230 -49.58 -14.35 -1.13
N LYS A 231 -49.06 -15.27 -0.31
CA LYS A 231 -49.86 -16.18 0.51
C LYS A 231 -50.81 -15.43 1.45
N ASN A 232 -50.30 -14.43 2.17
CA ASN A 232 -51.12 -13.63 3.07
C ASN A 232 -52.23 -12.89 2.33
N ARG A 233 -51.95 -12.36 1.12
CA ARG A 233 -52.95 -11.70 0.29
C ARG A 233 -54.04 -12.66 -0.17
N ASP A 234 -53.68 -13.88 -0.55
CA ASP A 234 -54.62 -14.91 -0.96
C ASP A 234 -55.48 -15.40 0.22
N ASP A 235 -54.86 -15.68 1.37
CA ASP A 235 -55.53 -16.09 2.61
C ASP A 235 -56.48 -15.00 3.12
N GLU A 236 -56.04 -13.74 3.14
CA GLU A 236 -56.89 -12.60 3.46
C GLU A 236 -58.06 -12.51 2.49
N GLY A 237 -57.82 -12.69 1.19
CA GLY A 237 -58.86 -12.73 0.15
C GLY A 237 -59.89 -13.83 0.39
N LEU A 238 -59.46 -15.02 0.79
CA LEU A 238 -60.34 -16.14 1.16
C LEU A 238 -61.18 -15.83 2.41
N LEU A 239 -60.55 -15.27 3.44
CA LEU A 239 -61.23 -14.87 4.68
C LEU A 239 -62.27 -13.78 4.41
N ARG A 240 -61.93 -12.76 3.62
CA ARG A 240 -62.88 -11.71 3.20
C ARG A 240 -64.07 -12.29 2.45
N LYS A 241 -63.84 -13.20 1.48
CA LYS A 241 -64.93 -13.89 0.76
C LYS A 241 -65.82 -14.71 1.70
N LYS A 242 -65.22 -15.46 2.65
CA LYS A 242 -65.97 -16.24 3.63
C LYS A 242 -66.80 -15.35 4.55
N LYS A 243 -66.22 -14.24 5.01
CA LYS A 243 -66.91 -13.22 5.80
C LYS A 243 -68.12 -12.67 5.04
N THR A 244 -67.94 -12.19 3.82
CA THR A 244 -69.04 -11.63 3.01
C THR A 244 -70.15 -12.65 2.74
N LYS A 245 -69.80 -13.92 2.48
CA LYS A 245 -70.81 -14.99 2.32
C LYS A 245 -71.62 -15.21 3.60
N SER A 246 -70.94 -15.32 4.74
CA SER A 246 -71.62 -15.50 6.04
C SER A 246 -72.48 -14.29 6.41
N GLU A 247 -72.00 -13.06 6.17
CA GLU A 247 -72.78 -11.84 6.37
C GLU A 247 -74.03 -11.82 5.47
N GLN A 248 -73.91 -12.25 4.21
CA GLN A 248 -75.03 -12.36 3.30
C GLN A 248 -76.04 -13.44 3.73
N GLU A 249 -75.58 -14.61 4.18
CA GLU A 249 -76.43 -15.67 4.71
C GLU A 249 -77.23 -15.20 5.94
N VAL A 250 -76.56 -14.52 6.88
CA VAL A 250 -77.23 -13.92 8.05
C VAL A 250 -78.22 -12.84 7.62
N GLY A 251 -77.86 -11.98 6.66
CA GLY A 251 -78.77 -10.97 6.12
C GLY A 251 -80.03 -11.59 5.48
N ASN A 252 -79.87 -12.69 4.76
CA ASN A 252 -80.98 -13.45 4.18
C ASN A 252 -81.88 -14.04 5.29
N TRP A 253 -81.30 -14.66 6.32
CA TRP A 253 -82.06 -15.19 7.45
C TRP A 253 -82.82 -14.12 8.22
N LEU A 254 -82.21 -12.96 8.46
CA LEU A 254 -82.89 -11.82 9.08
C LEU A 254 -84.05 -11.33 8.21
N THR A 255 -83.86 -11.25 6.89
CA THR A 255 -84.92 -10.83 5.96
C THR A 255 -86.11 -11.80 5.97
N GLU A 256 -85.85 -13.11 5.97
CA GLU A 256 -86.92 -14.12 6.07
C GLU A 256 -87.60 -14.11 7.44
N TYR A 257 -86.84 -13.93 8.52
CA TYR A 257 -87.39 -13.76 9.87
C TYR A 257 -88.30 -12.53 9.96
N ASP A 258 -87.86 -11.38 9.46
CA ASP A 258 -88.63 -10.13 9.45
C ASP A 258 -89.94 -10.29 8.66
N LYS A 259 -89.91 -11.00 7.52
CA LYS A 259 -91.12 -11.32 6.74
C LYS A 259 -92.09 -12.21 7.52
N ASP A 260 -91.60 -13.29 8.13
CA ASP A 260 -92.43 -14.21 8.91
C ASP A 260 -93.03 -13.50 10.13
N MET A 261 -92.22 -12.71 10.84
CA MET A 261 -92.69 -11.90 11.96
C MET A 261 -93.74 -10.87 11.54
N PHE A 262 -93.56 -10.19 10.41
CA PHE A 262 -94.56 -9.27 9.87
C PHE A 262 -95.87 -10.00 9.50
N SER A 263 -95.77 -11.18 8.88
CA SER A 263 -96.95 -12.00 8.56
C SER A 263 -97.69 -12.46 9.82
N LYS A 264 -96.96 -12.88 10.85
CA LYS A 264 -97.53 -13.29 12.14
C LYS A 264 -98.16 -12.12 12.88
N GLU A 265 -97.52 -10.95 12.89
CA GLU A 265 -98.08 -9.74 13.49
C GLU A 265 -99.38 -9.35 12.78
N LYS A 266 -99.40 -9.40 11.44
CA LYS A 266 -100.60 -9.15 10.65
C LYS A 266 -101.72 -10.17 10.98
N ALA A 267 -101.42 -11.46 10.99
CA ALA A 267 -102.39 -12.50 11.34
C ALA A 267 -102.91 -12.33 12.78
N LEU A 268 -102.04 -11.98 13.73
CA LEU A 268 -102.42 -11.68 15.11
C LEU A 268 -103.35 -10.46 15.18
N GLN A 269 -103.10 -9.42 14.39
CA GLN A 269 -103.97 -8.23 14.31
C GLN A 269 -105.33 -8.57 13.72
N GLU A 270 -105.37 -9.36 12.64
CA GLU A 270 -106.62 -9.84 12.03
C GLU A 270 -107.43 -10.70 13.01
N GLU A 271 -106.80 -11.68 13.67
CA GLU A 271 -107.46 -12.52 14.67
C GLU A 271 -107.93 -11.72 15.89
N LYS A 272 -107.14 -10.74 16.36
CA LYS A 272 -107.56 -9.82 17.42
C LYS A 272 -108.77 -8.99 17.02
N ALA A 273 -108.84 -8.53 15.76
CA ALA A 273 -109.99 -7.78 15.27
C ALA A 273 -111.25 -8.65 15.26
N VAL A 274 -111.16 -9.89 14.77
CA VAL A 274 -112.26 -10.87 14.83
C VAL A 274 -112.65 -11.19 16.26
N TYR A 275 -111.67 -11.40 17.15
CA TYR A 275 -111.92 -11.66 18.57
C TYR A 275 -112.69 -10.52 19.24
N GLU A 276 -112.31 -9.27 19.01
CA GLU A 276 -113.03 -8.11 19.56
C GLU A 276 -114.44 -7.97 18.96
N GLU A 277 -114.62 -8.28 17.67
CA GLU A 277 -115.95 -8.31 17.04
C GLU A 277 -116.85 -9.39 17.66
N VAL A 278 -116.35 -10.63 17.78
CA VAL A 278 -117.11 -11.73 18.40
C VAL A 278 -117.41 -11.44 19.86
N LYS A 279 -116.47 -10.84 20.59
CA LYS A 279 -116.68 -10.42 21.99
C LYS A 279 -117.73 -9.34 22.10
N GLN A 280 -117.79 -8.40 21.14
CA GLN A 280 -118.85 -7.42 21.06
C GLN A 280 -120.21 -8.09 20.79
N GLN A 281 -120.29 -8.97 19.78
CA GLN A 281 -121.51 -9.73 19.48
C GLN A 281 -121.97 -10.59 20.67
N LEU A 282 -121.05 -11.22 21.39
CA LEU A 282 -121.37 -11.97 22.59
C LEU A 282 -121.96 -11.07 23.68
N GLY A 283 -121.40 -9.87 23.86
CA GLY A 283 -121.96 -8.85 24.75
C GLY A 283 -123.38 -8.44 24.35
N GLU A 284 -123.63 -8.23 23.06
CA GLU A 284 -124.97 -7.93 22.52
C GLU A 284 -125.95 -9.09 22.80
N TYR A 285 -125.55 -10.34 22.53
CA TYR A 285 -126.37 -11.51 22.84
C TYR A 285 -126.61 -11.69 24.34
N GLU A 286 -125.61 -11.46 25.20
CA GLU A 286 -125.79 -11.51 26.65
C GLU A 286 -126.77 -10.44 27.13
N GLU A 287 -126.75 -9.23 26.54
CA GLU A 287 -127.74 -8.20 26.81
C GLU A 287 -129.15 -8.59 26.32
N GLU A 288 -129.27 -9.15 25.11
CA GLU A 288 -130.53 -9.65 24.59
C GLU A 288 -131.10 -10.80 25.43
N TYR A 289 -130.27 -11.77 25.81
CA TYR A 289 -130.66 -12.87 26.70
C TYR A 289 -131.07 -12.35 28.08
N ARG A 290 -130.38 -11.33 28.60
CA ARG A 290 -130.75 -10.68 29.86
C ARG A 290 -132.13 -10.02 29.75
N LYS A 291 -132.38 -9.25 28.69
CA LYS A 291 -133.70 -8.66 28.40
C LYS A 291 -134.78 -9.73 28.29
N LEU A 292 -134.53 -10.80 27.54
CA LEU A 292 -135.49 -11.90 27.37
C LEU A 292 -135.77 -12.63 28.70
N ARG A 293 -134.75 -12.79 29.55
CA ARG A 293 -134.88 -13.36 30.89
C ARG A 293 -135.71 -12.46 31.80
N ASP A 294 -135.43 -11.16 31.80
CA ASP A 294 -136.19 -10.16 32.55
C ASP A 294 -137.65 -10.10 32.06
N GLU A 295 -137.89 -10.20 30.75
CA GLU A 295 -139.22 -10.29 30.16
C GLU A 295 -139.95 -11.58 30.56
N ALA A 296 -139.26 -12.72 30.55
CA ALA A 296 -139.82 -14.01 31.00
C ALA A 296 -140.15 -13.99 32.49
N GLU A 297 -139.30 -13.39 33.32
CA GLU A 297 -139.54 -13.21 34.75
C GLU A 297 -140.71 -12.24 35.00
N ALA A 298 -140.79 -11.13 34.23
CA ALA A 298 -141.93 -10.22 34.26
C ALA A 298 -143.24 -10.88 33.79
N ALA A 299 -143.18 -11.78 32.81
CA ALA A 299 -144.33 -12.55 32.34
C ALA A 299 -144.78 -13.58 33.39
N ALA A 300 -143.84 -14.28 34.03
CA ALA A 300 -144.12 -15.19 35.14
C ALA A 300 -144.72 -14.44 36.35
N GLU A 301 -144.20 -13.26 36.69
CA GLU A 301 -144.73 -12.40 37.75
C GLU A 301 -146.15 -11.90 37.43
N LYS A 302 -146.43 -11.56 36.16
CA LYS A 302 -147.79 -11.21 35.68
C LYS A 302 -148.76 -12.39 35.79
N GLU A 303 -148.34 -13.60 35.40
CA GLU A 303 -149.17 -14.81 35.57
C GLU A 303 -149.37 -15.16 37.06
N ARG A 304 -148.35 -14.98 37.90
CA ARG A 304 -148.47 -15.18 39.36
C ARG A 304 -149.48 -14.22 39.98
N LYS A 305 -149.45 -12.94 39.58
CA LYS A 305 -150.44 -11.93 40.02
C LYS A 305 -151.85 -12.23 39.53
N LYS A 306 -152.02 -12.71 38.30
CA LYS A 306 -153.34 -13.16 37.79
C LYS A 306 -153.86 -14.39 38.54
N ALA A 307 -152.97 -15.33 38.91
CA ALA A 307 -153.32 -16.49 39.71
C ALA A 307 -153.73 -16.08 41.14
N GLU A 308 -153.02 -15.13 41.76
CA GLU A 308 -153.40 -14.54 43.05
C GLU A 308 -154.73 -13.79 42.99
N GLU A 309 -154.97 -12.99 41.95
CA GLU A 309 -156.23 -12.26 41.77
C GLU A 309 -157.42 -13.22 41.59
N LYS A 310 -157.24 -14.30 40.80
CA LYS A 310 -158.25 -15.37 40.68
C LYS A 310 -158.51 -16.07 42.01
N ALA A 311 -157.46 -16.44 42.74
CA ALA A 311 -157.60 -17.06 44.06
C ALA A 311 -158.34 -16.13 45.05
N ARG A 312 -158.09 -14.82 45.00
CA ARG A 312 -158.75 -13.82 45.83
C ARG A 312 -160.24 -13.64 45.49
N ILE A 313 -160.60 -13.74 44.21
CA ILE A 313 -161.99 -13.71 43.74
C ILE A 313 -162.72 -14.99 44.19
N GLU A 314 -162.09 -16.16 44.02
CA GLU A 314 -162.64 -17.44 44.49
C GLU A 314 -162.82 -17.45 46.02
N GLU A 315 -161.88 -16.88 46.77
CA GLU A 315 -161.99 -16.76 48.23
C GLU A 315 -163.14 -15.83 48.66
N ARG A 316 -163.35 -14.70 47.94
CA ARG A 316 -164.51 -13.82 48.18
C ARG A 316 -165.83 -14.50 47.86
N GLN A 317 -165.89 -15.26 46.77
CA GLN A 317 -167.08 -16.07 46.44
C GLN A 317 -167.33 -17.12 47.53
N ARG A 318 -166.29 -17.82 47.99
CA ARG A 318 -166.38 -18.76 49.12
C ARG A 318 -166.93 -18.10 50.39
N LYS A 319 -166.52 -16.87 50.70
CA LYS A 319 -167.02 -16.11 51.86
C LYS A 319 -168.48 -15.68 51.68
N MET A 320 -168.90 -15.30 50.47
CA MET A 320 -170.30 -14.99 50.17
C MET A 320 -171.21 -16.23 50.25
N ASP A 321 -170.72 -17.38 49.75
CA ASP A 321 -171.44 -18.65 49.82
C ASP A 321 -171.59 -19.13 51.29
N GLN A 322 -170.58 -18.93 52.13
CA GLN A 322 -170.64 -19.22 53.57
C GLN A 322 -171.60 -18.28 54.33
N ALA A 323 -171.67 -17.00 53.96
CA ALA A 323 -172.62 -16.05 54.52
C ALA A 323 -174.08 -16.43 54.14
N ALA A 324 -174.32 -16.86 52.90
CA ALA A 324 -175.62 -17.32 52.44
C ALA A 324 -176.12 -18.57 53.20
N VAL A 325 -175.23 -19.53 53.48
CA VAL A 325 -175.55 -20.74 54.27
C VAL A 325 -175.90 -20.42 55.73
N THR A 326 -175.24 -19.42 56.31
CA THR A 326 -175.46 -19.00 57.72
C THR A 326 -176.82 -18.30 57.90
N ILE A 327 -177.22 -17.49 56.91
CA ILE A 327 -178.54 -16.83 56.86
C ILE A 327 -179.66 -17.86 56.60
N GLN A 328 -179.44 -18.84 55.72
CA GLN A 328 -180.40 -19.93 55.49
C GLN A 328 -180.57 -20.86 56.71
N LYS A 329 -179.55 -20.98 57.58
CA LYS A 329 -179.62 -21.75 58.83
C LYS A 329 -180.41 -21.03 59.92
N ALA A 330 -180.25 -19.70 60.05
CA ALA A 330 -180.94 -18.90 61.06
C ALA A 330 -182.47 -18.84 60.85
N TRP A 331 -182.93 -18.78 59.60
CA TRP A 331 -184.37 -18.75 59.26
C TRP A 331 -185.09 -20.10 59.45
N ARG A 332 -184.37 -21.23 59.36
CA ARG A 332 -184.95 -22.58 59.56
C ARG A 332 -185.27 -22.91 61.03
N THR A 333 -184.74 -22.15 62.00
CA THR A 333 -184.93 -22.41 63.44
C THR A 333 -186.12 -21.67 64.10
N HIS A 334 -186.72 -20.66 63.46
CA HIS A 334 -187.86 -19.90 64.05
C HIS A 334 -189.25 -20.43 63.60
N SER A 335 -189.32 -21.37 62.66
CA SER A 335 -190.61 -21.81 62.06
C SER A 335 -191.18 -23.15 62.59
N THR A 336 -190.90 -23.60 63.82
CA THR A 336 -191.41 -24.92 64.32
C THR A 336 -191.96 -24.94 65.77
N THR A 337 -192.90 -24.03 66.07
CA THR A 337 -194.05 -24.27 66.97
C THR A 337 -195.33 -23.81 66.25
N THR A 338 -195.74 -24.57 65.23
CA THR A 338 -197.10 -24.75 64.66
C THR A 338 -196.97 -25.29 63.23
N GLY A 339 -197.65 -26.39 62.92
CA GLY A 339 -197.76 -26.99 61.56
C GLY A 339 -196.84 -28.21 61.37
N LYS A 340 -197.30 -29.44 61.63
CA LYS A 340 -198.06 -30.31 60.71
C LYS A 340 -197.39 -30.53 59.34
N GLY A 341 -196.91 -31.76 59.13
CA GLY A 341 -197.38 -32.63 58.04
C GLY A 341 -196.72 -32.56 56.66
N ALA A 342 -196.25 -33.76 56.24
CA ALA A 342 -196.24 -34.34 54.88
C ALA A 342 -195.22 -33.80 53.85
N GLU A 343 -194.30 -34.67 53.37
CA GLU A 343 -194.29 -35.29 52.02
C GLU A 343 -193.68 -34.32 50.97
N ASP A 344 -192.80 -34.71 50.03
CA ASP A 344 -192.83 -35.87 49.18
C ASP A 344 -191.45 -36.10 48.49
N THR A 345 -191.37 -37.30 47.93
CA THR A 345 -190.42 -38.02 47.10
C THR A 345 -189.71 -37.31 45.93
N GLY A 346 -188.66 -37.99 45.41
CA GLY A 346 -188.07 -37.62 44.12
C GLY A 346 -186.94 -38.51 43.60
N LYS A 347 -187.24 -39.78 43.32
CA LYS A 347 -186.40 -40.70 42.52
C LYS A 347 -186.39 -40.29 41.04
N GLY A 348 -185.22 -40.34 40.40
CA GLY A 348 -185.06 -40.55 38.95
C GLY A 348 -183.91 -39.75 38.32
N LYS A 349 -183.22 -40.17 37.26
CA LYS A 349 -183.22 -41.41 36.47
C LYS A 349 -182.06 -41.30 35.44
N LYS A 350 -181.15 -42.28 35.46
CA LYS A 350 -180.55 -43.05 34.33
C LYS A 350 -180.35 -42.38 32.94
N GLY A 351 -179.10 -42.44 32.44
CA GLY A 351 -178.68 -42.38 31.02
C GLY A 351 -177.43 -41.51 30.83
N LYS A 352 -176.36 -41.85 30.11
CA LYS A 352 -176.16 -42.77 28.98
C LYS A 352 -174.65 -43.07 28.80
N LYS A 353 -174.39 -44.11 28.01
CA LYS A 353 -173.19 -44.92 27.77
C LYS A 353 -172.36 -44.44 26.55
N GLY A 354 -171.03 -44.63 26.56
CA GLY A 354 -170.11 -44.60 25.40
C GLY A 354 -168.68 -44.27 25.85
N LYS A 355 -167.63 -45.11 25.77
CA LYS A 355 -167.01 -45.96 24.73
C LYS A 355 -166.28 -45.16 23.63
N GLY A 356 -164.95 -45.31 23.56
CA GLY A 356 -164.07 -44.87 22.44
C GLY A 356 -162.99 -43.89 22.91
N LYS A 357 -161.66 -44.14 22.90
CA LYS A 357 -160.71 -44.65 21.89
C LYS A 357 -160.08 -43.54 21.03
N LYS A 358 -158.73 -43.50 21.07
CA LYS A 358 -157.72 -43.18 20.03
C LYS A 358 -157.24 -41.73 19.79
N LYS A 359 -155.90 -41.69 19.65
CA LYS A 359 -155.01 -40.84 18.81
C LYS A 359 -154.94 -39.35 19.23
N LYS A 360 -153.76 -38.72 19.23
CA LYS A 360 -152.54 -38.93 18.47
C LYS A 360 -151.34 -38.44 19.28
#